data_AF-A0A2E1C084-F1
#
_entry.id   AF-A0A2E1C084-F1
#
_cell.length_a   1.000
_cell.length_b   1.000
_cell.length_c   1.000
_cell.angle_alpha   90.00
_cell.angle_beta   90.00
_cell.angle_gamma   90.00
#
_symmetry.space_group_name_H-M   'P 1'
#
loop_
_entity.id
_entity.type
_entity.pdbx_description
1 polymer ?
#
loop_
_entity_poly.entity_id
_entity_poly.type
_entity_poly.pdbx_seq_one_letter_code
_entity_poly.pdbx_strand_id
1 'polypeptide(L)'
;MCSFASMIEFIYNTAFVLDNDDSIKDWLHSLAKDEGFTVKNVHYNFVSAEKIHFINNQFLNHDYPTDVIAFDYSEDKELSGEVFVCQKIVEQNAVYYSQTIENETLRVLCHALLHLCGYKDKNSKDLVVMRSAEDKAIAAFHSTYK
;
A
#
# COMPACT_ATOMS: atom_id res chain seq x y z
N MET A 1 -20.13 -19.93 13.61
CA MET A 1 -18.69 -20.14 13.36
C MET A 1 -18.11 -18.76 13.11
N CYS A 2 -17.25 -18.25 13.99
CA CYS A 2 -16.62 -16.95 13.80
C CYS A 2 -15.74 -17.06 12.55
N SER A 3 -16.10 -16.35 11.49
CA SER A 3 -15.26 -16.21 10.30
C SER A 3 -13.99 -15.50 10.75
N PHE A 4 -12.83 -16.14 10.58
CA PHE A 4 -11.58 -15.39 10.50
C PHE A 4 -11.69 -14.58 9.21
N ALA A 5 -12.19 -13.35 9.33
CA ALA A 5 -12.23 -12.43 8.21
C ALA A 5 -10.77 -12.22 7.77
N SER A 6 -10.50 -12.43 6.48
CA SER A 6 -9.29 -11.89 5.85
C SER A 6 -9.36 -10.37 6.02
N MET A 7 -8.48 -9.77 6.83
CA MET A 7 -8.63 -8.36 7.17
C MET A 7 -7.51 -7.54 6.53
N ILE A 8 -7.88 -6.76 5.51
CA ILE A 8 -7.19 -5.50 5.27
C ILE A 8 -7.85 -4.47 6.18
N GLU A 9 -7.07 -3.88 7.09
CA GLU A 9 -7.54 -2.85 8.01
C GLU A 9 -6.82 -1.54 7.76
N PHE A 10 -7.57 -0.44 7.76
CA PHE A 10 -7.03 0.92 7.67
C PHE A 10 -7.11 1.58 9.04
N ILE A 11 -5.95 1.96 9.57
CA ILE A 11 -5.80 2.53 10.90
C ILE A 11 -5.33 3.97 10.76
N TYR A 12 -6.20 4.91 11.12
CA TYR A 12 -5.94 6.34 10.99
C TYR A 12 -5.36 6.92 12.28
N ASN A 13 -4.06 7.22 12.27
CA ASN A 13 -3.37 7.90 13.38
C ASN A 13 -3.20 9.41 13.12
N THR A 14 -3.97 9.95 12.17
CA THR A 14 -3.97 11.36 11.77
C THR A 14 -5.41 11.80 11.50
N ALA A 15 -5.62 13.08 11.14
CA ALA A 15 -6.92 13.58 10.74
C ALA A 15 -7.34 13.15 9.32
N PHE A 16 -6.42 12.59 8.53
CA PHE A 16 -6.75 12.05 7.21
C PHE A 16 -7.57 10.77 7.34
N VAL A 17 -8.55 10.62 6.45
CA VAL A 17 -9.36 9.42 6.27
C VAL A 17 -9.60 9.20 4.77
N LEU A 18 -9.71 7.95 4.32
CA LEU A 18 -10.14 7.65 2.96
C LEU A 18 -11.67 7.76 2.88
N ASP A 19 -12.17 8.31 1.78
CA ASP A 19 -13.62 8.42 1.55
C ASP A 19 -14.27 7.08 1.13
N ASN A 20 -13.49 6.14 0.57
CA ASN A 20 -13.97 4.89 -0.03
C ASN A 20 -13.30 3.65 0.58
N ASP A 21 -13.22 3.60 1.92
CA ASP A 21 -12.56 2.54 2.70
C ASP A 21 -12.85 1.12 2.20
N ASP A 22 -14.14 0.79 2.07
CA ASP A 22 -14.58 -0.56 1.71
C ASP A 22 -14.25 -0.92 0.26
N SER A 23 -14.49 -0.01 -0.69
CA SER A 23 -14.11 -0.22 -2.10
C SER A 23 -12.60 -0.45 -2.27
N ILE A 24 -11.77 0.29 -1.52
CA ILE A 24 -10.30 0.14 -1.59
C ILE A 24 -9.88 -1.19 -0.96
N LYS A 25 -10.50 -1.61 0.16
CA LYS A 25 -10.24 -2.93 0.76
C LYS A 25 -10.60 -4.06 -0.22
N ASP A 26 -11.78 -4.01 -0.83
CA ASP A 26 -12.23 -5.00 -1.81
C ASP A 26 -11.31 -5.05 -3.02
N TRP A 27 -10.85 -3.90 -3.50
CA TRP A 27 -9.89 -3.79 -4.59
C TRP A 27 -8.53 -4.42 -4.23
N LEU A 28 -7.98 -4.13 -3.06
CA LEU A 28 -6.73 -4.73 -2.60
C LEU A 28 -6.86 -6.23 -2.38
N HIS A 29 -7.99 -6.71 -1.85
CA HIS A 29 -8.27 -8.15 -1.77
C HIS A 29 -8.33 -8.81 -3.15
N SER A 30 -8.95 -8.16 -4.13
CA SER A 30 -8.97 -8.66 -5.51
C SER A 30 -7.58 -8.67 -6.12
N LEU A 31 -6.77 -7.64 -5.89
CA LEU A 31 -5.39 -7.58 -6.37
C LEU A 31 -4.55 -8.73 -5.78
N ALA A 32 -4.61 -8.96 -4.46
CA ALA A 32 -3.90 -10.08 -3.84
C ALA A 32 -4.31 -11.43 -4.47
N LYS A 33 -5.61 -11.62 -4.71
CA LYS A 33 -6.14 -12.82 -5.34
C LYS A 33 -5.65 -13.00 -6.77
N ASP A 34 -5.62 -11.93 -7.57
CA ASP A 34 -5.13 -11.95 -8.95
C ASP A 34 -3.64 -12.29 -9.02
N GLU A 35 -2.86 -11.89 -8.01
CA GLU A 35 -1.44 -12.27 -7.83
C GLU A 35 -1.26 -13.69 -7.25
N GLY A 36 -2.35 -14.42 -6.97
CA GLY A 36 -2.32 -15.78 -6.47
C GLY A 36 -2.05 -15.91 -4.97
N PHE A 37 -2.46 -14.90 -4.18
CA PHE A 37 -2.33 -14.85 -2.74
C PHE A 37 -3.70 -14.73 -2.04
N THR A 38 -3.75 -15.13 -0.77
CA THR A 38 -4.83 -14.79 0.17
C THR A 38 -4.34 -13.75 1.16
N VAL A 39 -5.25 -12.98 1.76
CA VAL A 39 -4.89 -12.03 2.83
C VAL A 39 -5.29 -12.64 4.16
N LYS A 40 -4.34 -12.79 5.09
CA LYS A 40 -4.64 -13.13 6.49
C LYS A 40 -4.85 -11.86 7.29
N ASN A 41 -3.82 -11.01 7.37
CA ASN A 41 -3.91 -9.77 8.11
C ASN A 41 -2.91 -8.72 7.62
N VAL A 42 -3.40 -7.66 6.97
CA VAL A 42 -2.56 -6.54 6.53
C VAL A 42 -3.12 -5.23 7.08
N HIS A 43 -2.33 -4.54 7.88
CA HIS A 43 -2.73 -3.26 8.47
C HIS A 43 -2.05 -2.10 7.76
N TYR A 44 -2.82 -1.15 7.23
CA TYR A 44 -2.31 0.12 6.72
C TYR A 44 -2.49 1.22 7.77
N ASN A 45 -1.39 1.65 8.35
CA ASN A 45 -1.29 2.67 9.38
C ASN A 45 -1.00 4.02 8.72
N PHE A 46 -2.00 4.89 8.65
CA PHE A 46 -1.81 6.26 8.20
C PHE A 46 -1.19 7.10 9.32
N VAL A 47 0.02 7.60 9.10
CA VAL A 47 0.87 8.24 10.12
C VAL A 47 1.41 9.61 9.68
N SER A 48 1.86 10.40 10.64
CA SER A 48 2.50 11.71 10.36
C SER A 48 3.86 11.55 9.69
N ALA A 49 4.33 12.62 9.05
CA ALA A 49 5.67 12.66 8.43
C ALA A 49 6.80 12.44 9.44
N GLU A 50 6.62 12.92 10.67
CA GLU A 50 7.56 12.71 11.78
C GLU A 50 7.64 11.23 12.15
N LYS A 51 6.48 10.55 12.22
CA LYS A 51 6.40 9.14 12.58
C LYS A 51 6.99 8.25 11.50
N ILE A 52 6.69 8.48 10.22
CA ILE A 52 7.26 7.66 9.13
C ILE A 52 8.77 7.87 9.01
N HIS A 53 9.26 9.10 9.20
CA HIS A 53 10.70 9.39 9.24
C HIS A 53 11.39 8.64 10.38
N PHE A 54 10.79 8.65 11.59
CA PHE A 54 11.29 7.88 12.72
C PHE A 54 11.37 6.38 12.38
N ILE A 55 10.31 5.80 11.79
CA ILE A 55 10.31 4.39 11.40
C ILE A 55 11.40 4.10 10.36
N ASN A 56 11.53 4.94 9.32
CA ASN A 56 12.53 4.78 8.26
C ASN A 56 13.96 4.80 8.82
N ASN A 57 14.23 5.70 9.77
CA ASN A 57 15.54 5.79 10.41
C ASN A 57 15.78 4.59 11.35
N GLN A 58 14.86 4.29 12.25
CA GLN A 58 15.06 3.26 13.27
C GLN A 58 15.15 1.83 12.71
N PHE A 59 14.35 1.50 11.69
CA PHE A 59 14.25 0.12 11.21
C PHE A 59 14.96 -0.12 9.87
N LEU A 60 15.13 0.93 9.04
CA LEU A 60 15.74 0.83 7.72
C LEU A 60 17.04 1.66 7.59
N ASN A 61 17.45 2.39 8.64
CA ASN A 61 18.65 3.22 8.66
C ASN A 61 18.65 4.30 7.56
N HIS A 62 17.48 4.87 7.27
CA HIS A 62 17.27 5.93 6.29
C HIS A 62 16.76 7.21 6.95
N ASP A 63 17.55 8.28 6.90
CA ASP A 63 17.27 9.54 7.59
C ASP A 63 16.47 10.54 6.73
N TYR A 64 15.32 10.10 6.22
CA TYR A 64 14.39 10.94 5.44
C TYR A 64 12.95 10.39 5.51
N PRO A 65 11.91 11.25 5.41
CA PRO A 65 10.53 10.77 5.30
C PRO A 65 10.30 10.10 3.93
N THR A 66 9.46 9.08 3.90
CA THR A 66 8.99 8.42 2.68
C THR A 66 7.46 8.37 2.68
N ASP A 67 6.84 8.07 1.55
CA ASP A 67 5.39 7.90 1.44
C ASP A 67 4.91 6.58 2.06
N VAL A 68 5.69 5.50 1.91
CA VAL A 68 5.33 4.17 2.42
C VAL A 68 6.50 3.35 2.93
N ILE A 69 6.24 2.56 3.96
CA ILE A 69 7.11 1.49 4.47
C ILE A 69 6.24 0.26 4.70
N ALA A 70 6.67 -0.91 4.24
CA ALA A 70 5.98 -2.17 4.49
C ALA A 70 6.92 -3.14 5.22
N PHE A 71 6.42 -3.74 6.31
CA PHE A 71 7.04 -4.88 6.97
C PHE A 71 6.26 -6.14 6.62
N ASP A 72 6.96 -7.08 6.00
CA ASP A 72 6.40 -8.34 5.52
C ASP A 72 6.52 -9.43 6.58
N TYR A 73 5.38 -10.03 6.92
CA TYR A 73 5.22 -11.16 7.83
C TYR A 73 4.52 -12.33 7.14
N SER A 74 4.44 -12.32 5.81
CA SER A 74 3.70 -13.29 5.03
C SER A 74 4.33 -14.68 5.13
N GLU A 75 3.48 -15.71 5.15
CA GLU A 75 3.89 -17.11 5.12
C GLU A 75 3.29 -17.78 3.87
N ASP A 76 4.15 -18.38 3.05
CA ASP A 76 3.79 -18.99 1.76
C ASP A 76 2.99 -18.05 0.83
N LYS A 77 1.69 -18.28 0.71
CA LYS A 77 0.75 -17.53 -0.14
C LYS A 77 -0.28 -16.73 0.67
N GLU A 78 -0.05 -16.60 1.97
CA GLU A 78 -0.92 -15.93 2.90
C GLU A 78 -0.28 -14.60 3.37
N LEU A 79 -0.77 -13.48 2.83
CA LEU A 79 -0.22 -12.16 3.09
C LEU A 79 -0.50 -11.73 4.52
N SER A 80 0.56 -11.30 5.20
CA SER A 80 0.49 -10.65 6.51
C SER A 80 1.53 -9.55 6.59
N GLY A 81 1.17 -8.40 7.15
CA GLY A 81 2.11 -7.29 7.20
C GLY A 81 1.60 -6.02 7.86
N GLU A 82 2.53 -5.13 8.16
CA GLU A 82 2.25 -3.77 8.60
C GLU A 82 2.78 -2.79 7.55
N VAL A 83 1.88 -1.98 7.02
CA VAL A 83 2.18 -0.89 6.09
C VAL A 83 2.01 0.42 6.82
N PHE A 84 2.98 1.32 6.72
CA PHE A 84 2.92 2.67 7.23
C PHE A 84 2.87 3.63 6.06
N VAL A 85 1.82 4.46 6.00
CA VAL A 85 1.57 5.39 4.90
C VAL A 85 1.57 6.81 5.43
N CYS A 86 2.33 7.70 4.81
CA CYS A 86 2.29 9.13 5.13
C CYS A 86 1.58 9.92 4.04
N GLN A 87 0.29 10.19 4.25
CA GLN A 87 -0.53 10.90 3.27
C GLN A 87 0.04 12.27 2.88
N LYS A 88 0.70 12.98 3.80
CA LYS A 88 1.35 14.27 3.47
C LYS A 88 2.44 14.13 2.41
N ILE A 89 3.21 13.04 2.43
CA ILE A 89 4.24 12.80 1.41
C ILE A 89 3.59 12.31 0.11
N VAL A 90 2.54 11.49 0.18
CA VAL A 90 1.71 11.10 -0.96
C VAL A 90 1.16 12.33 -1.70
N GLU A 91 0.62 13.32 -0.99
CA GLU A 91 0.12 14.57 -1.57
C GLU A 91 1.23 15.38 -2.27
N GLN A 92 2.44 15.41 -1.69
CA GLN A 92 3.60 16.07 -2.30
C GLN A 92 4.03 15.35 -3.59
N ASN A 93 4.06 14.01 -3.56
CA ASN A 93 4.39 13.18 -4.71
C ASN A 93 3.34 13.35 -5.83
N ALA A 94 2.06 13.40 -5.50
CA ALA A 94 0.99 13.64 -6.47
C ALA A 94 1.23 14.95 -7.24
N VAL A 95 1.59 16.04 -6.55
CA VAL A 95 1.95 17.31 -7.20
C VAL A 95 3.22 17.17 -8.04
N TYR A 96 4.27 16.57 -7.49
CA TYR A 96 5.56 16.41 -8.17
C TYR A 96 5.44 15.59 -9.47
N TYR A 97 4.67 14.50 -9.45
CA TYR A 97 4.45 13.63 -10.60
C TYR A 97 3.26 14.05 -11.48
N SER A 98 2.62 15.18 -11.18
CA SER A 98 1.45 15.67 -11.92
C SER A 98 0.32 14.63 -12.03
N GLN A 99 -0.01 13.98 -10.91
CA GLN A 99 -1.09 13.02 -10.75
C GLN A 99 -2.14 13.50 -9.73
N THR A 100 -3.30 12.84 -9.70
CA THR A 100 -4.30 13.11 -8.65
C THR A 100 -3.83 12.51 -7.32
N ILE A 101 -4.22 13.13 -6.21
CA ILE A 101 -3.97 12.57 -4.86
C ILE A 101 -4.55 11.17 -4.76
N GLU A 102 -5.76 10.94 -5.29
CA GLU A 102 -6.39 9.61 -5.34
C GLU A 102 -5.51 8.58 -6.04
N ASN A 103 -4.98 8.87 -7.24
CA ASN A 103 -4.13 7.93 -7.97
C ASN A 103 -2.83 7.63 -7.23
N GLU A 104 -2.22 8.64 -6.61
CA GLU A 104 -0.98 8.45 -5.87
C GLU A 104 -1.21 7.66 -4.57
N THR A 105 -2.32 7.92 -3.86
CA THR A 105 -2.73 7.10 -2.71
C THR A 105 -2.97 5.66 -3.13
N LEU A 106 -3.74 5.40 -4.20
CA LEU A 106 -3.97 4.04 -4.71
C LEU A 106 -2.64 3.37 -5.09
N ARG A 107 -1.77 4.08 -5.82
CA ARG A 107 -0.45 3.58 -6.23
C ARG A 107 0.35 3.12 -5.03
N VAL A 108 0.44 3.95 -3.99
CA VAL A 108 1.19 3.65 -2.77
C VAL A 108 0.62 2.44 -2.02
N LEU A 109 -0.72 2.32 -1.94
CA LEU A 109 -1.37 1.19 -1.29
C LEU A 109 -1.13 -0.12 -2.05
N CYS A 110 -1.35 -0.15 -3.37
CA CYS A 110 -1.08 -1.36 -4.15
C CYS A 110 0.42 -1.66 -4.24
N HIS A 111 1.28 -0.65 -4.27
CA HIS A 111 2.74 -0.83 -4.27
C HIS A 111 3.19 -1.61 -3.03
N ALA A 112 2.71 -1.23 -1.84
CA ALA A 112 2.99 -1.97 -0.62
C ALA A 112 2.48 -3.42 -0.68
N LEU A 113 1.24 -3.64 -1.14
CA LEU A 113 0.68 -4.99 -1.28
C LEU A 113 1.47 -5.84 -2.29
N LEU A 114 1.86 -5.27 -3.43
CA LEU A 114 2.66 -5.96 -4.45
C LEU A 114 4.02 -6.37 -3.92
N HIS A 115 4.65 -5.56 -3.06
CA HIS A 115 5.84 -5.98 -2.35
C HIS A 115 5.62 -7.21 -1.47
N LEU A 116 4.49 -7.28 -0.73
CA LEU A 116 4.12 -8.48 0.02
C LEU A 116 3.87 -9.69 -0.90
N CYS A 117 3.39 -9.46 -2.13
CA CYS A 117 3.28 -10.50 -3.17
C CYS A 117 4.64 -10.91 -3.79
N GLY A 118 5.76 -10.32 -3.36
CA GLY A 118 7.12 -10.64 -3.81
C GLY A 118 7.65 -9.78 -4.96
N TYR A 119 6.95 -8.70 -5.34
CA TYR A 119 7.46 -7.75 -6.32
C TYR A 119 8.68 -7.00 -5.76
N LYS A 120 9.57 -6.58 -6.66
CA LYS A 120 10.79 -5.84 -6.36
C LYS A 120 10.84 -4.58 -7.23
N ASP A 121 11.67 -3.63 -6.84
CA ASP A 121 11.76 -2.31 -7.49
C ASP A 121 13.19 -1.73 -7.50
N LYS A 122 14.17 -2.46 -6.94
CA LYS A 122 15.56 -1.97 -6.76
C LYS A 122 16.38 -1.84 -8.05
N ASN A 123 15.95 -2.46 -9.15
CA ASN A 123 16.62 -2.35 -10.44
C ASN A 123 15.61 -2.01 -11.53
N SER A 124 16.12 -1.54 -12.67
CA SER A 124 15.28 -1.04 -13.76
C SER A 124 14.32 -2.08 -14.35
N LYS A 125 14.69 -3.36 -14.38
CA LYS A 125 13.82 -4.42 -14.91
C LYS A 125 12.66 -4.69 -13.97
N ASP A 126 12.97 -4.86 -12.68
CA ASP A 126 11.97 -5.11 -11.65
C ASP A 126 11.03 -3.88 -11.51
N LEU A 127 11.59 -2.67 -11.58
CA LEU A 127 10.80 -1.43 -11.54
C LEU A 127 9.79 -1.35 -12.69
N VAL A 128 10.15 -1.75 -13.91
CA VAL A 128 9.21 -1.76 -15.05
C VAL A 128 8.05 -2.73 -14.79
N VAL A 129 8.34 -3.90 -14.22
CA VAL A 129 7.31 -4.89 -13.85
C VAL A 129 6.39 -4.33 -12.76
N MET A 130 6.97 -3.73 -11.71
CA MET A 130 6.23 -3.09 -10.62
C MET A 130 5.30 -1.99 -11.14
N ARG A 131 5.82 -1.06 -11.96
CA ARG A 131 5.01 0.04 -12.52
C ARG A 131 3.88 -0.47 -13.40
N SER A 132 4.13 -1.50 -14.22
CA SER A 132 3.07 -2.10 -15.03
C SER A 132 1.97 -2.75 -14.18
N ALA A 133 2.33 -3.37 -13.05
CA ALA A 133 1.36 -3.96 -12.13
C ALA A 133 0.55 -2.88 -11.39
N GLU A 134 1.20 -1.83 -10.90
CA GLU A 134 0.54 -0.67 -10.29
C GLU A 134 -0.45 0.00 -11.25
N ASP A 135 -0.04 0.26 -12.50
CA ASP A 135 -0.90 0.93 -13.48
C ASP A 135 -2.13 0.08 -13.82
N LYS A 136 -1.95 -1.24 -13.93
CA LYS A 136 -3.06 -2.20 -14.12
C LYS A 136 -3.99 -2.19 -12.91
N ALA A 137 -3.44 -2.20 -11.70
CA ALA A 137 -4.23 -2.20 -10.47
C ALA A 137 -5.07 -0.92 -10.34
N ILE A 138 -4.47 0.25 -10.57
CA ILE A 138 -5.16 1.55 -10.53
C ILE A 138 -6.26 1.62 -11.58
N ALA A 139 -6.01 1.15 -12.80
CA ALA A 139 -7.03 1.10 -13.85
C ALA A 139 -8.24 0.22 -13.43
N ALA A 140 -7.98 -0.93 -12.81
CA ALA A 140 -9.03 -1.82 -12.31
C ALA A 140 -9.86 -1.19 -11.18
N PHE A 141 -9.24 -0.39 -10.30
CA PHE A 141 -9.96 0.38 -9.29
C PHE A 141 -11.00 1.30 -9.93
N HIS A 142 -10.56 2.16 -10.87
CA HIS A 142 -11.43 3.13 -11.52
C HIS A 142 -12.52 2.49 -12.39
N SER A 143 -12.33 1.28 -12.92
CA SER A 143 -13.33 0.62 -13.75
C SER A 143 -14.40 -0.12 -12.97
N THR A 144 -14.11 -0.54 -11.73
CA THR A 144 -14.91 -1.58 -11.03
C THR A 144 -15.28 -1.20 -9.61
N TYR A 145 -14.47 -0.41 -8.91
CA TYR A 145 -14.59 -0.14 -7.48
C TYR A 145 -14.92 1.33 -7.15
N LYS A 146 -14.92 2.20 -8.17
CA LYS A 146 -15.24 3.62 -8.08
C LYS A 146 -16.70 3.93 -8.37
#